data_AF-A0A956YSI6-F1
#
_entry.id   AF-A0A956YSI6-F1
#
_cell.length_a   1.000
_cell.length_b   1.000
_cell.length_c   1.000
_cell.angle_alpha   90.00
_cell.angle_beta   90.00
_cell.angle_gamma   90.00
#
_symmetry.space_group_name_H-M   'P 1'
#
loop_
_entity.id
_entity.type
_entity.pdbx_description
1 polymer ?
#
loop_
_entity_poly.entity_id
_entity_poly.type
_entity_poly.pdbx_seq_one_letter_code
_entity_poly.pdbx_strand_id
1 'polypeptide(L)' 'MTFSIAAYDPNSQAFGVAVASKFLAVASVVSWARADVGAVATQALGKVSFGPDGLSMMAAGKTAQETLAALL' A
#
# COMPACT_ATOMS: atom_id res chain seq x y z
N MET A 1 -17.94 -2.18 -4.99
CA MET A 1 -16.90 -3.11 -5.47
C MET A 1 -15.62 -2.31 -5.65
N THR A 2 -14.51 -2.80 -5.10
CA THR A 2 -13.19 -2.15 -5.19
C THR A 2 -12.17 -3.23 -5.49
N PHE A 3 -11.25 -2.95 -6.42
CA PHE A 3 -10.13 -3.81 -6.77
C PHE A 3 -8.84 -3.01 -6.64
N SER A 4 -7.79 -3.60 -6.11
CA SER A 4 -6.47 -2.98 -6.02
C SER A 4 -5.37 -3.98 -6.36
N ILE A 5 -4.27 -3.47 -6.92
CA ILE A 5 -3.07 -4.24 -7.24
C ILE A 5 -1.84 -3.48 -6.76
N ALA A 6 -0.88 -4.20 -6.18
CA ALA A 6 0.46 -3.70 -5.90
C ALA A 6 1.47 -4.56 -6.67
N ALA A 7 2.50 -3.93 -7.22
CA ALA A 7 3.52 -4.59 -8.03
C ALA A 7 4.90 -3.98 -7.80
N TYR A 8 5.94 -4.76 -8.09
CA TYR A 8 7.33 -4.34 -8.11
C TYR A 8 7.94 -4.69 -9.47
N ASP A 9 8.56 -3.72 -10.14
CA ASP A 9 9.33 -3.95 -11.35
C ASP A 9 10.83 -4.02 -11.00
N PRO A 10 11.49 -5.18 -11.16
CA PRO A 10 12.90 -5.32 -10.83
C PRO A 10 13.84 -4.58 -11.80
N ASN A 11 13.39 -4.24 -13.02
CA ASN A 11 14.23 -3.52 -13.98
C ASN A 11 14.38 -2.04 -13.62
N SER A 12 13.27 -1.40 -13.22
CA SER A 12 13.25 0.00 -12.78
C SER A 12 13.40 0.17 -11.26
N GLN A 13 13.40 -0.93 -10.50
CA GLN A 13 13.43 -0.96 -9.04
C GLN A 13 12.29 -0.13 -8.41
N ALA A 14 11.11 -0.15 -9.04
CA ALA A 14 9.99 0.69 -8.67
C ALA A 14 8.80 -0.11 -8.13
N PHE A 15 8.17 0.42 -7.08
CA PHE A 15 6.90 -0.07 -6.57
C PHE A 15 5.75 0.73 -7.18
N GLY A 16 4.68 0.03 -7.56
CA GLY A 16 3.44 0.61 -8.05
C GLY A 16 2.23 0.09 -7.29
N VAL A 17 1.23 0.95 -7.12
CA VAL A 17 -0.09 0.56 -6.59
C VAL A 17 -1.19 1.25 -7.37
N ALA A 18 -2.23 0.50 -7.72
CA ALA A 18 -3.40 1.02 -8.41
C ALA A 18 -4.68 0.50 -7.77
N VAL A 19 -5.76 1.28 -7.88
CA VAL A 19 -7.07 0.94 -7.36
C VAL A 19 -8.16 1.40 -8.31
N ALA A 20 -9.22 0.61 -8.45
CA ALA A 20 -10.44 0.95 -9.18
C ALA A 20 -11.64 0.74 -8.26
N SER A 21 -12.51 1.76 -8.16
CA SER A 21 -13.72 1.72 -7.34
C SER A 21 -14.78 2.67 -7.87
N LYS A 22 -16.03 2.46 -7.45
CA LYS A 22 -17.11 3.45 -7.61
C LYS A 22 -16.97 4.63 -6.63
N PHE A 23 -16.11 4.51 -5.61
CA PHE A 23 -15.84 5.58 -4.65
C PHE A 23 -14.98 6.68 -5.29
N LEU A 24 -15.40 7.94 -5.12
CA LEU A 24 -14.70 9.10 -5.68
C LEU A 24 -13.32 9.25 -5.04
N ALA A 25 -12.32 9.56 -5.87
CA ALA A 25 -10.93 9.77 -5.44
C ALA A 25 -10.34 8.63 -4.57
N VAL A 26 -10.76 7.39 -4.80
CA VAL A 26 -10.35 6.21 -3.99
C VAL A 26 -8.85 6.05 -3.81
N ALA A 27 -8.03 6.46 -4.80
CA ALA A 27 -6.57 6.39 -4.70
C ALA A 27 -6.02 7.21 -3.53
N SER A 28 -6.65 8.34 -3.17
CA SER A 28 -6.23 9.17 -2.03
C SER A 28 -6.36 8.48 -0.66
N VAL A 29 -7.18 7.43 -0.60
CA VAL A 29 -7.46 6.66 0.62
C VAL A 29 -6.71 5.32 0.59
N VAL A 30 -6.62 4.69 -0.58
CA VAL A 30 -6.16 3.29 -0.73
C VAL A 30 -4.71 3.18 -1.18
N SER A 31 -4.23 4.07 -2.06
CA SER A 31 -2.98 3.90 -2.78
C SER A 31 -1.82 4.61 -2.10
N TRP A 32 -0.91 3.84 -1.50
CA TRP A 32 0.29 4.35 -0.85
C TRP A 32 1.53 3.70 -1.44
N ALA A 33 2.53 4.51 -1.81
CA ALA A 33 3.84 4.02 -2.23
C ALA A 33 4.94 4.96 -1.75
N ARG A 34 6.12 4.40 -1.49
CA ARG A 34 7.33 5.14 -1.17
C ARG A 34 8.51 4.47 -1.87
N ALA A 35 9.32 5.28 -2.56
CA ALA A 35 10.54 4.82 -3.21
C ALA A 35 11.45 4.08 -2.22
N ASP A 36 12.10 3.02 -2.69
CA ASP A 36 13.02 2.17 -1.93
C ASP A 36 12.42 1.47 -0.69
N VAL A 37 11.10 1.57 -0.48
CA VAL A 37 10.41 1.05 0.71
C VAL A 37 9.32 0.05 0.35
N GLY A 38 8.36 0.43 -0.51
CA GLY A 38 7.26 -0.47 -0.86
C GLY A 38 5.98 0.23 -1.28
N ALA A 39 4.91 -0.57 -1.37
CA ALA A 39 3.56 -0.13 -1.67
C ALA A 39 2.52 -0.83 -0.76
N VAL A 40 1.45 -0.11 -0.40
CA VAL A 40 0.37 -0.58 0.47
C VAL A 40 -0.98 -0.21 -0.14
N ALA A 41 -1.91 -1.15 -0.13
CA ALA A 41 -3.30 -0.94 -0.55
C ALA A 41 -4.26 -1.11 0.65
N THR A 42 -4.71 -0.01 1.26
CA THR A 42 -5.57 -0.01 2.45
C THR A 42 -7.05 -0.05 2.08
N GLN A 43 -7.52 -1.17 1.52
CA GLN A 43 -8.91 -1.34 1.08
C GLN A 43 -9.86 -1.85 2.20
N ALA A 44 -11.15 -2.04 1.87
CA ALA A 44 -12.26 -2.40 2.75
C ALA A 44 -12.81 -1.25 3.62
N LEU A 45 -12.28 -1.04 4.83
CA LEU A 45 -12.79 -0.02 5.78
C LEU A 45 -12.09 1.34 5.64
N GLY A 46 -11.13 1.48 4.73
CA GLY A 46 -10.44 2.74 4.46
C GLY A 46 -9.66 3.27 5.67
N LYS A 47 -8.97 2.39 6.41
CA LYS A 47 -8.07 2.78 7.51
C LYS A 47 -6.86 3.53 6.94
N VAL A 48 -7.04 4.84 6.71
CA VAL A 48 -6.07 5.73 6.05
C VAL A 48 -4.68 5.63 6.68
N SER A 49 -4.60 5.51 8.01
CA SER A 49 -3.31 5.45 8.73
C SER A 49 -2.47 4.22 8.36
N PHE A 50 -3.09 3.11 7.94
CA PHE A 50 -2.35 1.87 7.62
C PHE A 50 -1.39 2.05 6.44
N GLY A 51 -1.65 3.01 5.56
CA GLY A 51 -0.77 3.34 4.44
C GLY A 51 0.58 3.86 4.91
N PRO A 52 0.64 5.06 5.52
CA PRO A 52 1.88 5.62 6.05
C PRO A 52 2.49 4.79 7.18
N ASP A 53 1.68 4.16 8.04
CA ASP A 53 2.19 3.30 9.12
C ASP A 53 2.89 2.05 8.55
N GLY A 54 2.25 1.37 7.58
CA GLY A 54 2.83 0.19 6.93
C GLY A 54 4.11 0.52 6.17
N LEU A 55 4.14 1.63 5.44
CA LEU A 55 5.36 2.10 4.78
C LEU A 55 6.46 2.43 5.79
N SER A 56 6.12 3.00 6.94
CA SER A 56 7.12 3.33 7.98
C SER A 56 7.68 2.08 8.65
N MET A 57 6.86 1.05 8.85
CA MET A 57 7.30 -0.26 9.35
C MET A 57 8.23 -0.96 8.37
N MET A 58 7.89 -0.97 7.08
CA MET A 58 8.76 -1.56 6.05
C MET A 58 10.07 -0.78 5.91
N ALA A 59 10.03 0.55 5.99
CA ALA A 59 11.23 1.39 6.02
C ALA A 59 12.14 1.09 7.22
N ALA A 60 11.57 0.63 8.34
CA ALA A 60 12.30 0.18 9.52
C ALA A 60 12.84 -1.27 9.42
N GLY A 61 12.70 -1.91 8.26
CA GLY A 61 13.24 -3.25 7.99
C GLY A 61 12.27 -4.41 8.20
N LYS A 62 10.99 -4.14 8.54
CA LYS A 62 9.98 -5.22 8.57
C LYS A 62 9.63 -5.67 7.16
N THR A 63 9.40 -6.96 7.01
CA THR A 63 8.81 -7.53 5.79
C THR A 63 7.37 -7.09 5.60
N ALA A 64 6.84 -7.23 4.38
CA ALA A 64 5.42 -6.96 4.11
C ALA A 64 4.49 -7.84 4.97
N GLN A 65 4.84 -9.11 5.19
CA GLN A 65 4.09 -10.04 6.02
C GLN A 65 4.06 -9.62 7.49
N GLU A 66 5.21 -9.26 8.08
CA GLU A 66 5.28 -8.77 9.46
C GLU A 66 4.51 -7.47 9.63
N THR A 67 4.54 -6.60 8.62
CA THR A 67 3.80 -5.35 8.60
C THR A 67 2.29 -5.61 8.58
N LEU A 68 1.81 -6.53 7.73
CA LEU A 68 0.41 -6.94 7.71
C LEU A 68 -0.03 -7.53 9.06
N ALA A 69 0.77 -8.40 9.65
CA ALA A 69 0.47 -9.01 10.94
C ALA A 69 0.40 -8.00 12.10
N ALA A 70 1.14 -6.89 12.01
CA ALA A 70 1.10 -5.83 13.00
C ALA A 70 -0.09 -4.86 12.84
N LEU A 71 -0.65 -4.75 11.63
CA LEU A 71 -1.72 -3.81 11.30
C LEU A 71 -3.13 -4.43 11.40
N LEU A 72 -3.29 -5.71 11.08
CA LEU A 72 -4.59 -6.39 11.00
C LEU A 72 -5.05 -6.97 12.34
#